data_AF-A0A5C9AGS9-F1
#
_entry.id   AF-A0A5C9AGS9-F1
#
_cell.length_a   1.000
_cell.length_b   1.000
_cell.length_c   1.000
_cell.angle_alpha   90.00
_cell.angle_beta   90.00
_cell.angle_gamma   90.00
#
_symmetry.space_group_name_H-M   'P 1'
#
loop_
_entity.id
_entity.type
_entity.pdbx_description
1 polymer ?
#
loop_
_entity_poly.entity_id
_entity_poly.type
_entity_poly.pdbx_seq_one_letter_code
_entity_poly.pdbx_strand_id
1 'polypeptide(L)'
;YKDFKDLPYACSLCTACNNVCPVRIPLSKLILRHRRVMAEKGITAKAEQRAIKMFAYANSHPGLWKVGMMAGAHAASWFINGGKTPLKFGAISDWMEARDLPEADGESFRSWFKKHQAQEKKNG
;
A
#
# COMPACT_ATOMS: atom_id res chain seq x y z
N TYR A 1 20.70 -8.95 14.03
CA TYR A 1 19.88 -8.77 12.80
C TYR A 1 19.51 -10.09 12.12
N LYS A 2 20.32 -11.16 12.23
CA LYS A 2 19.90 -12.50 11.77
C LYS A 2 18.98 -13.16 12.79
N ASP A 3 19.36 -13.09 14.06
CA ASP A 3 18.49 -13.50 15.17
C ASP A 3 17.38 -12.48 15.40
N PHE A 4 16.19 -12.97 15.72
CA PHE A 4 15.00 -12.19 16.05
C PHE A 4 14.61 -11.12 15.00
N LYS A 5 14.80 -11.43 13.72
CA LYS A 5 14.51 -10.53 12.58
C LYS A 5 13.05 -10.03 12.55
N ASP A 6 12.12 -10.75 13.18
CA ASP A 6 10.69 -10.38 13.17
C ASP A 6 10.35 -9.33 14.24
N LEU A 7 11.18 -9.14 15.27
CA LEU A 7 10.90 -8.21 16.39
C LEU A 7 10.72 -6.76 15.93
N PRO A 8 11.57 -6.18 15.06
CA PRO A 8 11.33 -4.83 14.57
C PRO A 8 10.00 -4.69 13.84
N TYR A 9 9.45 -5.76 13.26
CA TYR A 9 8.20 -5.78 12.50
C TYR A 9 6.95 -5.92 13.38
N ALA A 10 7.09 -6.38 14.63
CA ALA A 10 5.97 -6.45 15.59
C ALA A 10 5.41 -5.07 16.00
N CYS A 11 6.18 -4.00 15.84
CA CYS A 11 5.74 -2.63 16.15
C CYS A 11 4.88 -2.03 15.03
N SER A 12 3.71 -1.45 15.31
CA SER A 12 2.90 -0.75 14.28
C SER A 12 3.46 0.62 13.87
N LEU A 13 4.52 1.10 14.54
CA LEU A 13 5.08 2.44 14.39
C LEU A 13 4.08 3.58 14.69
N CYS A 14 3.05 3.34 15.52
CA CYS A 14 2.02 4.33 15.88
C CYS A 14 2.50 5.57 16.66
N THR A 15 3.78 5.61 17.06
CA THR A 15 4.44 6.72 17.79
C THR A 15 3.95 7.00 19.21
N ALA A 16 2.93 6.29 19.72
CA ALA A 16 2.42 6.47 21.08
C ALA A 16 3.52 6.43 22.16
N CYS A 17 4.43 5.47 22.07
CA CYS A 17 5.56 5.34 23.00
C CYS A 17 6.49 6.56 23.01
N ASN A 18 6.67 7.25 21.88
CA ASN A 18 7.51 8.46 21.84
C ASN A 18 6.88 9.60 22.65
N ASN A 19 5.54 9.70 22.60
CA ASN A 19 4.80 10.81 23.20
C ASN A 19 4.70 10.67 24.72
N VAL A 20 4.59 9.44 25.23
CA VAL A 20 4.46 9.17 26.67
C VAL A 20 5.80 9.06 27.39
N CYS A 21 6.92 8.97 26.66
CA CYS A 21 8.22 8.74 27.26
C CYS A 21 8.73 9.99 28.00
N PRO A 22 8.93 9.93 29.35
CA PRO A 22 9.33 11.10 30.13
C PRO A 22 10.74 11.61 29.77
N VAL A 23 11.59 10.73 29.25
CA VAL A 23 12.98 11.02 28.86
C VAL A 23 13.16 11.22 27.35
N ARG A 24 12.04 11.33 26.59
CA ARG A 24 12.02 11.66 25.16
C ARG A 24 12.81 10.72 24.24
N ILE A 25 12.81 9.42 24.54
CA ILE A 25 13.41 8.41 23.64
C ILE A 25 12.54 8.25 22.39
N PRO A 26 13.08 8.43 21.17
CA PRO A 26 12.31 8.32 19.93
C PRO A 26 12.21 6.85 19.48
N LEU A 27 11.57 6.01 20.29
CA LEU A 27 11.53 4.55 20.11
C LEU A 27 11.05 4.15 18.71
N SER A 28 9.96 4.74 18.19
CA SER A 28 9.46 4.37 16.86
C SER A 28 10.46 4.68 15.74
N LYS A 29 11.23 5.78 15.86
CA LYS A 29 12.27 6.14 14.89
C LYS A 29 13.45 5.17 14.95
N LEU A 30 13.82 4.71 16.15
CA LEU A 30 14.87 3.71 16.35
C LEU A 30 14.47 2.37 15.73
N ILE A 31 13.25 1.91 15.96
CA ILE A 31 12.72 0.68 15.34
C ILE A 31 12.67 0.80 13.82
N LEU A 32 12.22 1.94 13.28
CA LEU A 32 12.24 2.19 11.85
C LEU A 32 13.67 2.15 11.27
N ARG A 33 14.67 2.67 12.00
CA ARG A 33 16.07 2.59 11.61
C ARG A 33 16.57 1.14 11.56
N HIS A 34 16.16 0.28 12.49
CA HIS A 34 16.46 -1.16 12.42
C HIS A 34 15.87 -1.81 11.16
N ARG A 35 14.61 -1.51 10.82
CA ARG A 35 13.98 -2.01 9.58
C ARG A 35 14.74 -1.56 8.32
N ARG A 36 15.21 -0.31 8.29
CA ARG A 36 16.04 0.21 7.19
C ARG A 36 17.34 -0.57 7.05
N VAL A 37 18.09 -0.75 8.15
CA VAL A 37 19.36 -1.51 8.13
C VAL A 37 19.12 -2.95 7.69
N MET A 38 18.00 -3.57 8.07
CA MET A 38 17.63 -4.91 7.61
C MET A 38 17.36 -4.97 6.11
N ALA A 39 16.66 -3.98 5.56
CA ALA A 39 16.40 -3.88 4.13
C ALA A 39 17.69 -3.68 3.33
N GLU A 40 18.58 -2.78 3.77
CA GLU A 40 19.89 -2.52 3.15
C GLU A 40 20.80 -3.76 3.18
N LYS A 41 20.77 -4.52 4.27
CA LYS A 41 21.52 -5.78 4.39
C LYS A 41 20.84 -6.96 3.68
N GLY A 42 19.72 -6.74 2.99
CA GLY A 42 19.00 -7.76 2.25
C GLY A 42 18.39 -8.88 3.10
N ILE A 43 18.14 -8.62 4.39
CA ILE A 43 17.58 -9.57 5.37
C ILE A 43 16.06 -9.74 5.20
N THR A 44 15.39 -8.73 4.61
CA THR A 44 13.96 -8.79 4.29
C THR A 44 13.62 -9.89 3.29
N ALA A 45 12.36 -10.34 3.26
CA ALA A 45 11.96 -11.41 2.37
C ALA A 45 12.19 -11.04 0.89
N LYS A 46 12.71 -11.98 0.09
CA LYS A 46 13.00 -11.72 -1.33
C LYS A 46 11.75 -11.36 -2.13
N ALA A 47 10.60 -11.92 -1.78
CA ALA A 47 9.32 -11.57 -2.38
C ALA A 47 8.96 -10.09 -2.14
N GLU A 48 9.07 -9.62 -0.89
CA GLU A 48 8.87 -8.22 -0.52
C GLU A 48 9.83 -7.29 -1.26
N GLN A 49 11.14 -7.62 -1.29
CA GLN A 49 12.14 -6.83 -2.00
C GLN A 49 11.78 -6.68 -3.49
N ARG A 50 11.35 -7.77 -4.15
CA ARG A 50 10.94 -7.74 -5.56
C ARG A 50 9.66 -6.93 -5.76
N ALA A 51 8.65 -7.13 -4.92
CA ALA A 51 7.39 -6.41 -5.00
C ALA A 51 7.61 -4.89 -4.86
N ILE A 52 8.39 -4.47 -3.87
CA ILE A 52 8.72 -3.06 -3.65
C ILE A 52 9.52 -2.48 -4.83
N LYS A 53 10.51 -3.20 -5.35
CA LYS A 53 11.29 -2.74 -6.52
C LYS A 53 10.42 -2.58 -7.76
N MET A 54 9.53 -3.54 -8.02
CA MET A 54 8.60 -3.49 -9.14
C MET A 54 7.63 -2.32 -9.00
N PHE A 55 7.07 -2.13 -7.80
CA PHE A 55 6.22 -0.98 -7.49
C PHE A 55 6.96 0.34 -7.68
N ALA A 56 8.18 0.47 -7.14
CA ALA A 56 9.00 1.67 -7.26
C ALA A 56 9.30 2.00 -8.73
N TYR A 57 9.64 1.00 -9.54
CA TYR A 57 9.83 1.16 -10.97
C TYR A 57 8.54 1.61 -11.67
N ALA A 58 7.43 0.92 -11.44
CA ALA A 58 6.16 1.27 -12.10
C ALA A 58 5.69 2.69 -11.72
N ASN A 59 5.75 3.03 -10.43
CA ASN A 59 5.28 4.32 -9.91
C ASN A 59 6.22 5.49 -10.26
N SER A 60 7.51 5.25 -10.50
CA SER A 60 8.45 6.30 -10.93
C SER A 60 8.33 6.66 -12.42
N HIS A 61 7.60 5.87 -13.21
CA HIS A 61 7.39 6.11 -14.64
C HIS A 61 5.95 6.59 -14.90
N PRO A 62 5.72 7.91 -15.10
CA PRO A 62 4.36 8.47 -15.13
C PRO A 62 3.44 7.87 -16.21
N GLY A 63 4.00 7.56 -17.38
CA GLY A 63 3.25 6.93 -18.48
C GLY A 63 2.80 5.52 -18.14
N LEU A 64 3.71 4.69 -17.64
CA LEU A 64 3.43 3.32 -17.20
C LEU A 64 2.41 3.31 -16.06
N TRP A 65 2.60 4.16 -15.06
CA TRP A 65 1.67 4.30 -13.95
C TRP A 65 0.27 4.72 -14.42
N LYS A 66 0.18 5.72 -15.31
CA LYS A 66 -1.11 6.19 -15.84
C LYS A 66 -1.84 5.08 -16.59
N VAL A 67 -1.17 4.42 -17.53
CA VAL A 67 -1.79 3.33 -18.31
C VAL A 67 -2.18 2.17 -17.40
N GLY A 68 -1.29 1.78 -16.48
CA GLY A 68 -1.55 0.72 -15.51
C GLY A 68 -2.76 1.01 -14.62
N MET A 69 -2.90 2.25 -14.12
CA MET A 69 -4.06 2.63 -13.28
C MET A 69 -5.36 2.69 -14.08
N MET A 70 -5.33 3.12 -15.35
CA MET A 70 -6.53 3.11 -16.21
C MET A 70 -6.95 1.68 -16.57
N ALA A 71 -6.00 0.84 -16.99
CA ALA A 71 -6.25 -0.55 -17.28
C ALA A 71 -6.71 -1.32 -16.03
N GLY A 72 -6.08 -1.06 -14.88
CA GLY A 72 -6.43 -1.66 -13.60
C GLY A 72 -7.83 -1.28 -13.11
N ALA A 73 -8.25 -0.02 -13.31
CA ALA A 73 -9.60 0.41 -12.93
C ALA A 73 -10.67 -0.23 -13.81
N HIS A 74 -10.48 -0.24 -15.14
CA HIS A 74 -11.36 -0.97 -16.04
C HIS A 74 -11.34 -2.47 -15.72
N ALA A 75 -10.16 -2.98 -15.36
CA ALA A 75 -10.03 -4.34 -14.90
C ALA A 75 -10.58 -4.57 -13.49
N ALA A 76 -10.98 -3.57 -12.72
CA ALA A 76 -11.62 -3.81 -11.44
C ALA A 76 -13.13 -4.03 -11.64
N SER A 77 -13.76 -3.32 -12.59
CA SER A 77 -15.21 -3.37 -12.80
C SER A 77 -15.74 -4.72 -13.27
N TRP A 78 -14.94 -5.49 -14.03
CA TRP A 78 -15.27 -6.87 -14.42
C TRP A 78 -14.83 -7.95 -13.40
N PHE A 79 -13.85 -7.68 -12.51
CA PHE A 79 -13.26 -8.67 -11.60
C PHE A 79 -13.91 -8.63 -10.21
N ILE A 80 -14.43 -7.48 -9.80
CA ILE A 80 -15.16 -7.31 -8.55
C ILE A 80 -16.64 -7.53 -8.83
N ASN A 81 -17.20 -8.58 -8.24
CA ASN A 81 -18.63 -8.89 -8.34
C ASN A 81 -19.19 -9.19 -6.96
N GLY A 82 -20.24 -8.47 -6.56
CA GLY A 82 -20.87 -8.62 -5.24
C GLY A 82 -19.88 -8.43 -4.08
N GLY A 83 -18.96 -7.48 -4.22
CA GLY A 83 -17.94 -7.18 -3.21
C GLY A 83 -16.77 -8.17 -3.15
N LYS A 84 -16.71 -9.17 -4.04
CA LYS A 84 -15.67 -10.21 -4.00
C LYS A 84 -14.92 -10.31 -5.32
N THR A 85 -13.70 -10.84 -5.26
CA THR A 85 -12.90 -11.17 -6.43
C THR A 85 -12.60 -12.67 -6.45
N PRO A 86 -12.28 -13.25 -7.62
CA PRO A 86 -11.82 -14.64 -7.69
C PRO A 86 -10.41 -14.85 -7.09
N LEU A 87 -9.74 -13.79 -6.62
CA LEU A 87 -8.40 -13.86 -6.06
C LEU A 87 -8.42 -14.42 -4.64
N LYS A 88 -8.07 -15.70 -4.50
CA LYS A 88 -7.96 -16.39 -3.21
C LYS A 88 -6.54 -16.90 -2.98
N PHE A 89 -5.63 -16.00 -2.61
CA PHE A 89 -4.26 -16.40 -2.30
C PHE A 89 -3.67 -15.62 -1.11
N GLY A 90 -3.09 -16.36 -0.17
CA GLY A 90 -2.40 -15.82 1.01
C GLY A 90 -3.21 -14.78 1.76
N ALA A 91 -2.52 -13.75 2.27
CA ALA A 91 -3.10 -12.68 3.07
C ALA A 91 -4.23 -11.90 2.40
N ILE A 92 -4.36 -11.94 1.07
CA ILE A 92 -5.47 -11.30 0.35
C ILE A 92 -6.77 -12.09 0.60
N SER A 93 -6.70 -13.42 0.61
CA SER A 93 -7.86 -14.26 0.92
C SER A 93 -8.36 -14.01 2.34
N ASP A 94 -7.44 -13.99 3.31
CA ASP A 94 -7.77 -13.75 4.73
C ASP A 94 -8.35 -12.34 4.93
N TRP A 95 -7.83 -11.34 4.21
CA TRP A 95 -8.34 -9.97 4.27
C TRP A 95 -9.77 -9.85 3.71
N MET A 96 -10.08 -10.59 2.65
CA MET A 96 -11.40 -10.63 2.00
C MET A 96 -12.43 -11.47 2.76
N GLU A 97 -12.04 -12.25 3.76
CA GLU A 97 -12.98 -12.96 4.62
C GLU A 97 -13.75 -12.00 5.54
N ALA A 98 -13.06 -10.95 6.00
CA ALA A 98 -13.63 -9.95 6.90
C ALA A 98 -14.09 -8.66 6.19
N ARG A 99 -13.85 -8.51 4.88
CA ARG A 99 -14.12 -7.27 4.13
C ARG A 99 -14.57 -7.54 2.71
N ASP A 100 -15.57 -6.77 2.29
CA ASP A 100 -15.97 -6.67 0.88
C ASP A 100 -15.24 -5.50 0.20
N LEU A 101 -14.95 -5.68 -1.09
CA LEU A 101 -14.41 -4.63 -1.96
C LEU A 101 -15.51 -3.69 -2.41
N PRO A 102 -15.21 -2.39 -2.60
CA PRO A 102 -16.15 -1.46 -3.21
C PRO A 102 -16.42 -1.85 -4.67
N GLU A 103 -17.61 -1.53 -5.16
CA GLU A 103 -17.90 -1.62 -6.60
C GLU A 103 -16.97 -0.69 -7.38
N ALA A 104 -16.45 -1.20 -8.49
CA ALA A 104 -15.58 -0.43 -9.37
C ALA A 104 -16.38 0.11 -10.55
N ASP A 105 -16.37 1.42 -10.71
CA ASP A 105 -17.00 2.16 -11.83
C ASP A 105 -16.22 2.06 -13.15
N GLY A 106 -15.06 1.40 -13.13
CA GLY A 106 -14.17 1.25 -14.28
C GLY A 106 -13.30 2.48 -14.55
N GLU A 107 -13.37 3.52 -13.72
CA GLU A 107 -12.65 4.77 -13.90
C GLU A 107 -11.44 4.89 -12.96
N SER A 108 -10.27 5.24 -13.50
CA SER A 108 -9.12 5.54 -12.65
C SER A 108 -9.36 6.84 -11.86
N PHE A 109 -8.92 6.87 -10.60
CA PHE A 109 -9.07 8.04 -9.73
C PHE A 109 -8.68 9.37 -10.39
N ARG A 110 -7.59 9.42 -11.16
CA ARG A 110 -7.15 10.65 -11.84
C ARG A 110 -8.12 11.13 -12.92
N SER A 111 -8.74 10.20 -13.65
CA SER A 111 -9.75 10.52 -14.67
C SER A 111 -11.02 11.03 -13.99
N TRP A 112 -11.49 10.31 -12.97
CA TRP A 112 -12.63 10.70 -12.13
C TRP A 112 -12.43 12.10 -11.54
N PHE A 113 -11.28 12.34 -10.90
CA PHE A 113 -10.96 13.61 -10.24
C PHE A 113 -10.94 14.79 -11.22
N LYS A 114 -10.38 14.59 -12.42
CA LYS A 114 -10.35 15.63 -13.46
C LYS A 114 -11.76 15.99 -13.94
N LYS A 115 -12.66 15.01 -14.08
CA LYS A 115 -14.06 15.25 -14.45
C LYS A 115 -14.79 16.05 -13.39
N HIS A 116 -14.62 15.70 -12.12
CA HIS A 116 -15.30 16.35 -10.99
C HIS A 116 -14.84 17.81 -10.84
N GLN A 117 -13.54 18.09 -10.94
CA GLN A 117 -13.06 19.48 -10.93
C GLN A 117 -13.62 20.32 -12.09
N ALA A 118 -13.79 19.73 -13.27
CA ALA A 118 -14.37 20.42 -14.42
C ALA A 118 -15.87 20.69 -14.24
N GLN A 119 -16.58 19.84 -13.49
CA GLN A 119 -17.99 20.04 -13.15
C GLN A 119 -18.16 21.12 -12.07
N GLU A 120 -17.34 21.11 -11.01
CA GLU A 120 -17.37 22.15 -9.98
C GLU A 120 -17.16 23.55 -10.57
N LYS A 121 -16.20 23.70 -11.50
CA LYS A 121 -15.95 24.97 -12.20
C LYS A 121 -17.08 25.44 -13.13
N LYS A 122 -17.99 24.55 -13.51
CA LYS A 122 -19.15 24.89 -14.35
C LYS A 122 -20.37 25.25 -13.51
N ASN A 123 -20.42 24.76 -12.27
CA ASN A 123 -21.56 24.90 -11.37
C ASN A 123 -21.41 26.06 -10.37
N GLY A 124 -20.23 26.65 -10.25
CA GLY A 124 -19.95 27.88 -9.50
C GLY A 124 -19.69 29.04 -10.45
#